data_AF-A0A5E4K7Z5-F1
#
_entry.id   AF-A0A5E4K7Z5-F1
#
_cell.length_a   1.000
_cell.length_b   1.000
_cell.length_c   1.000
_cell.angle_alpha   90.00
_cell.angle_beta   90.00
_cell.angle_gamma   90.00
#
_symmetry.space_group_name_H-M   'P 1'
#
loop_
_entity.id
_entity.type
_entity.pdbx_description
1 polymer ?
#
loop_
_entity_poly.entity_id
_entity_poly.type
_entity_poly.pdbx_seq_one_letter_code
_entity_poly.pdbx_strand_id
1 'polypeptide(L)'
;MRKGMMVGIIVIISISIFLFAYIITHSNDNFEKQKEDFQSGNYKTYANIADIPEEYYTRPDFYPSYDTYKNKTDKSQPGAYGYGAYPSEVSYNVTGFKAGQYLDVYTFVHSSYDVGNYQGIRLSLKSPANELFETYTEPSDILLSPLSLKSPETTPNWTYRIKMRIIAKKDVPEGRYVFKLSAGQPSAEKQTEYYNMVSNYTSGGLIQPGKFFDFVLYAYK
;
A
#
# COMPACT_ATOMS: atom_id res chain seq x y z
N MET A 1 -49.18 -3.84 44.54
CA MET A 1 -48.78 -4.04 43.13
C MET A 1 -47.47 -3.30 42.88
N ARG A 2 -46.33 -4.00 42.86
CA ARG A 2 -45.02 -3.43 42.49
C ARG A 2 -44.66 -3.91 41.09
N LYS A 3 -44.50 -2.98 40.15
CA LYS A 3 -44.01 -3.24 38.79
C LYS A 3 -42.52 -3.60 38.88
N GLY A 4 -42.19 -4.85 38.56
CA GLY A 4 -40.80 -5.29 38.39
C GLY A 4 -40.23 -4.74 37.09
N MET A 5 -39.17 -3.95 37.19
CA MET A 5 -38.37 -3.47 36.06
C MET A 5 -37.38 -4.59 35.70
N MET A 6 -37.61 -5.30 34.60
CA MET A 6 -36.60 -6.19 34.02
C MET A 6 -35.52 -5.32 33.37
N VAL A 7 -34.35 -5.27 34.02
CA VAL A 7 -33.11 -4.81 33.38
C VAL A 7 -32.64 -5.96 32.48
N GLY A 8 -32.96 -5.86 31.19
CA GLY A 8 -32.39 -6.73 30.17
C GLY A 8 -30.92 -6.38 29.99
N ILE A 9 -30.03 -7.21 30.52
CA ILE A 9 -28.60 -7.18 30.18
C ILE A 9 -28.50 -7.64 28.72
N ILE A 10 -28.33 -6.68 27.80
CA ILE A 10 -27.88 -6.97 26.45
C ILE A 10 -26.42 -7.39 26.58
N VAL A 11 -26.18 -8.69 26.54
CA VAL A 11 -24.85 -9.25 26.29
C VAL A 11 -24.53 -8.89 24.85
N ILE A 12 -23.77 -7.81 24.65
CA ILE A 12 -23.09 -7.56 23.39
C ILE A 12 -22.05 -8.68 23.28
N ILE A 13 -22.41 -9.73 22.55
CA ILE A 13 -21.44 -10.67 22.01
C ILE A 13 -20.63 -9.83 21.01
N SER A 14 -19.54 -9.23 21.49
CA SER A 14 -18.45 -8.86 20.61
C SER A 14 -18.07 -10.14 19.91
N ILE A 15 -18.51 -10.28 18.66
CA ILE A 15 -17.87 -11.15 17.70
C ILE A 15 -16.52 -10.48 17.44
N SER A 16 -15.63 -10.62 18.43
CA SER A 16 -14.22 -10.69 18.17
C SER A 16 -14.10 -11.88 17.25
N ILE A 17 -14.07 -11.61 15.94
CA ILE A 17 -13.46 -12.54 15.00
C ILE A 17 -12.01 -12.60 15.48
N PHE A 18 -11.76 -13.51 16.42
CA PHE A 18 -10.49 -14.19 16.56
C PHE A 18 -10.27 -14.83 15.19
N LEU A 19 -9.72 -14.04 14.26
CA LEU A 19 -8.87 -14.60 13.24
C LEU A 19 -7.82 -15.34 14.06
N PHE A 20 -7.92 -16.65 14.02
CA PHE A 20 -6.96 -17.58 14.57
C PHE A 20 -5.59 -16.94 14.38
N ALA A 21 -4.87 -16.73 15.48
CA ALA A 21 -3.43 -16.69 15.43
C ALA A 21 -3.00 -18.07 14.92
N TYR A 22 -3.08 -18.27 13.60
CA TYR A 22 -2.18 -19.16 12.94
C TYR A 22 -0.83 -18.48 13.16
N ILE A 23 -0.16 -18.90 14.22
CA ILE A 23 1.26 -18.66 14.37
C ILE A 23 1.86 -19.40 13.17
N ILE A 24 1.94 -18.70 12.03
CA ILE A 24 2.81 -19.09 10.95
C ILE A 24 4.17 -18.87 11.60
N THR A 25 4.74 -19.95 12.13
CA THR A 25 6.20 -20.03 12.26
C THR A 25 6.70 -19.80 10.85
N HIS A 26 7.02 -18.55 10.52
CA HIS A 26 7.62 -18.16 9.25
C HIS A 26 9.03 -18.75 9.28
N SER A 27 9.15 -20.03 8.95
CA SER A 27 10.43 -20.59 8.57
C SER A 27 10.88 -19.81 7.35
N ASN A 28 12.09 -19.26 7.44
CA ASN A 28 12.77 -18.35 6.53
C ASN A 28 13.03 -18.93 5.11
N ASP A 29 12.36 -20.02 4.71
CA ASP A 29 13.01 -21.00 3.84
C ASP A 29 12.55 -21.00 2.38
N ASN A 30 11.80 -20.01 1.89
CA ASN A 30 11.69 -19.88 0.43
C ASN A 30 11.27 -18.49 -0.07
N PHE A 31 12.18 -17.51 -0.06
CA PHE A 31 12.01 -16.23 -0.77
C PHE A 31 11.43 -16.42 -2.17
N GLU A 32 11.90 -17.41 -2.93
CA GLU A 32 11.43 -17.63 -4.30
C GLU A 32 9.95 -18.04 -4.34
N LYS A 33 9.49 -18.90 -3.44
CA LYS A 33 8.07 -19.24 -3.34
C LYS A 33 7.22 -18.03 -2.95
N GLN A 34 7.72 -17.22 -2.02
CA GLN A 34 7.02 -16.01 -1.55
C GLN A 34 6.87 -14.99 -2.68
N LYS A 35 7.95 -14.76 -3.42
CA LYS A 35 7.98 -13.98 -4.64
C LYS A 35 7.03 -14.55 -5.69
N GLU A 36 7.07 -15.85 -5.97
CA GLU A 36 6.20 -16.51 -6.94
C GLU A 36 4.71 -16.38 -6.60
N ASP A 37 4.33 -16.67 -5.35
CA ASP A 37 2.95 -16.55 -4.87
C ASP A 37 2.44 -15.10 -4.96
N PHE A 38 3.31 -14.14 -4.62
CA PHE A 38 2.96 -12.73 -4.71
C PHE A 38 2.84 -12.25 -6.17
N GLN A 39 3.82 -12.61 -7.01
CA GLN A 39 3.88 -12.24 -8.43
C GLN A 39 2.75 -12.85 -9.26
N SER A 40 2.32 -14.06 -8.90
CA SER A 40 1.20 -14.76 -9.54
C SER A 40 -0.18 -14.28 -9.07
N GLY A 41 -0.24 -13.37 -8.08
CA GLY A 41 -1.50 -12.95 -7.44
C GLY A 41 -2.13 -14.06 -6.60
N ASN A 42 -1.38 -15.13 -6.31
CA ASN A 42 -1.80 -16.23 -5.46
C ASN A 42 -1.47 -15.90 -4.00
N TYR A 43 -2.25 -14.99 -3.40
CA TYR A 43 -2.06 -14.54 -2.01
C TYR A 43 -2.37 -15.60 -0.93
N LYS A 44 -2.28 -16.90 -1.24
CA LYS A 44 -2.55 -17.99 -0.28
C LYS A 44 -1.47 -18.13 0.78
N THR A 45 -0.23 -17.77 0.46
CA THR A 45 0.93 -17.88 1.37
C THR A 45 1.11 -16.63 2.24
N TYR A 46 0.65 -15.47 1.77
CA TYR A 46 0.55 -14.23 2.55
C TYR A 46 -0.89 -13.75 2.57
N ALA A 47 -1.58 -13.96 3.69
CA ALA A 47 -2.90 -13.40 3.89
C ALA A 47 -2.89 -11.85 3.88
N ASN A 48 -1.72 -11.23 4.10
CA ASN A 48 -1.57 -9.78 4.17
C ASN A 48 -0.19 -9.30 3.69
N ILE A 49 -0.15 -8.29 2.82
CA ILE A 49 1.07 -7.57 2.39
C ILE A 49 1.83 -6.98 3.60
N ALA A 50 1.12 -6.66 4.69
CA ALA A 50 1.70 -6.20 5.94
C ALA A 50 2.70 -7.19 6.57
N ASP A 51 2.60 -8.48 6.23
CA ASP A 51 3.42 -9.54 6.82
C ASP A 51 4.71 -9.82 6.03
N ILE A 52 4.87 -9.21 4.85
CA ILE A 52 6.07 -9.35 4.02
C ILE A 52 7.21 -8.55 4.66
N PRO A 53 8.32 -9.20 5.06
CA PRO A 53 9.44 -8.51 5.70
C PRO A 53 10.17 -7.58 4.74
N GLU A 54 10.85 -6.57 5.28
CA GLU A 54 11.48 -5.49 4.51
C GLU A 54 12.59 -5.99 3.58
N GLU A 55 13.40 -6.94 4.05
CA GLU A 55 14.46 -7.57 3.28
C GLU A 55 13.96 -8.32 2.03
N TYR A 56 12.66 -8.61 1.95
CA TYR A 56 12.05 -9.25 0.78
C TYR A 56 11.60 -8.21 -0.24
N TYR A 57 10.71 -7.29 0.16
CA TYR A 57 10.13 -6.32 -0.78
C TYR A 57 11.12 -5.25 -1.21
N THR A 58 12.26 -5.08 -0.53
CA THR A 58 13.35 -4.21 -0.96
C THR A 58 14.30 -4.84 -1.99
N ARG A 59 14.04 -6.08 -2.42
CA ARG A 59 14.80 -6.71 -3.51
C ARG A 59 14.17 -6.40 -4.86
N PRO A 60 14.95 -5.99 -5.89
CA PRO A 60 14.41 -5.70 -7.22
C PRO A 60 13.63 -6.84 -7.85
N ASP A 61 14.13 -8.08 -7.68
CA ASP A 61 13.58 -9.28 -8.27
C ASP A 61 12.26 -9.71 -7.63
N PHE A 62 11.88 -9.09 -6.51
CA PHE A 62 10.55 -9.23 -5.93
C PHE A 62 9.45 -8.66 -6.85
N TYR A 63 9.76 -7.70 -7.72
CA TYR A 63 8.78 -7.05 -8.59
C TYR A 63 8.75 -7.70 -9.98
N PRO A 64 7.55 -7.99 -10.55
CA PRO A 64 7.43 -8.65 -11.86
C PRO A 64 8.14 -7.92 -13.02
N SER A 65 8.28 -6.60 -12.92
CA SER A 65 8.92 -5.76 -13.93
C SER A 65 10.44 -5.96 -14.00
N TYR A 66 11.06 -6.61 -13.02
CA TYR A 66 12.50 -6.84 -12.96
C TYR A 66 13.04 -7.60 -14.16
N ASP A 67 12.42 -8.73 -14.50
CA ASP A 67 12.89 -9.60 -15.59
C ASP A 67 12.75 -8.94 -16.96
N THR A 68 11.71 -8.11 -17.12
CA THR A 68 11.52 -7.30 -18.32
C THR A 68 12.61 -6.24 -18.43
N TYR A 69 12.97 -5.61 -17.31
CA TYR A 69 13.93 -4.51 -17.31
C TYR A 69 15.39 -4.97 -17.39
N LYS A 70 15.78 -6.01 -16.63
CA LYS A 70 17.18 -6.49 -16.56
C LYS A 70 17.73 -6.92 -17.93
N ASN A 71 16.84 -7.39 -18.80
CA ASN A 71 17.15 -7.89 -20.14
C ASN A 71 17.04 -6.81 -21.23
N LYS A 72 16.70 -5.55 -20.90
CA LYS A 72 16.68 -4.47 -21.89
C LYS A 72 18.10 -4.18 -22.39
N THR A 73 18.31 -4.41 -23.68
CA THR A 73 19.55 -4.11 -24.41
C THR A 73 19.71 -2.61 -24.65
N ASP A 74 18.61 -1.91 -24.90
CA ASP A 74 18.57 -0.46 -24.98
C ASP A 74 18.15 0.14 -23.63
N LYS A 75 19.13 0.71 -22.92
CA LYS A 75 18.94 1.47 -21.68
C LYS A 75 18.96 2.99 -21.93
N SER A 76 19.00 3.43 -23.19
CA SER A 76 18.97 4.86 -23.56
C SER A 76 17.61 5.49 -23.33
N GLN A 77 16.58 4.68 -23.10
CA GLN A 77 15.34 5.11 -22.46
C GLN A 77 15.39 4.72 -20.98
N PRO A 78 16.11 5.49 -20.13
CA PRO A 78 16.03 5.30 -18.68
C PRO A 78 14.55 5.24 -18.30
N GLY A 79 14.18 4.31 -17.42
CA GLY A 79 12.80 4.08 -17.01
C GLY A 79 12.12 5.42 -16.80
N ALA A 80 11.19 5.75 -17.70
CA ALA A 80 10.60 7.07 -17.83
C ALA A 80 10.30 7.60 -16.44
N TYR A 81 10.92 8.74 -16.10
CA TYR A 81 10.86 9.44 -14.81
C TYR A 81 9.64 8.99 -14.04
N GLY A 82 9.81 8.23 -12.97
CA GLY A 82 8.64 7.56 -12.45
C GLY A 82 8.82 6.78 -11.17
N TYR A 83 7.68 6.42 -10.65
CA TYR A 83 7.48 5.60 -9.48
C TYR A 83 6.19 4.82 -9.73
N GLY A 84 6.09 3.62 -9.17
CA GLY A 84 4.96 2.72 -9.36
C GLY A 84 4.49 2.16 -8.02
N ALA A 85 3.34 1.49 -8.02
CA ALA A 85 2.92 0.69 -6.90
C ALA A 85 2.72 -0.77 -7.30
N TYR A 86 3.00 -1.66 -6.35
CA TYR A 86 2.81 -3.09 -6.51
C TYR A 86 2.30 -3.74 -5.21
N PRO A 87 1.21 -4.54 -5.26
CA PRO A 87 0.28 -4.66 -6.40
C PRO A 87 -0.31 -3.30 -6.76
N SER A 88 -0.67 -3.07 -8.02
CA SER A 88 -1.31 -1.81 -8.46
C SER A 88 -2.83 -1.85 -8.34
N GLU A 89 -3.40 -3.01 -8.02
CA GLU A 89 -4.82 -3.19 -7.80
C GLU A 89 -5.06 -4.29 -6.77
N VAL A 90 -5.94 -4.03 -5.80
CA VAL A 90 -6.41 -5.06 -4.86
C VAL A 90 -7.90 -4.90 -4.59
N SER A 91 -8.56 -6.01 -4.29
CA SER A 91 -10.00 -6.07 -4.04
C SER A 91 -10.30 -6.77 -2.72
N TYR A 92 -11.22 -6.21 -1.92
CA TYR A 92 -11.65 -6.79 -0.65
C TYR A 92 -13.18 -6.86 -0.57
N ASN A 93 -13.67 -7.95 0.01
CA ASN A 93 -15.07 -8.10 0.37
C ASN A 93 -15.21 -7.85 1.87
N VAL A 94 -16.04 -6.89 2.28
CA VAL A 94 -16.29 -6.57 3.69
C VAL A 94 -17.79 -6.69 3.97
N THR A 95 -18.14 -7.51 4.94
CA THR A 95 -19.52 -7.73 5.37
C THR A 95 -19.85 -6.84 6.57
N GLY A 96 -20.94 -6.09 6.48
CA GLY A 96 -21.47 -5.29 7.58
C GLY A 96 -20.55 -4.16 8.05
N PHE A 97 -19.94 -3.39 7.14
CA PHE A 97 -18.98 -2.33 7.50
C PHE A 97 -19.68 -1.17 8.26
N LYS A 98 -19.57 -1.16 9.59
CA LYS A 98 -20.27 -0.27 10.52
C LYS A 98 -19.49 1.00 10.85
N ALA A 99 -20.21 2.03 11.30
CA ALA A 99 -19.60 3.25 11.79
C ALA A 99 -18.48 2.98 12.82
N GLY A 100 -17.33 3.64 12.66
CA GLY A 100 -16.15 3.49 13.50
C GLY A 100 -15.24 2.30 13.16
N GLN A 101 -15.69 1.36 12.33
CA GLN A 101 -14.82 0.29 11.83
C GLN A 101 -13.83 0.83 10.80
N TYR A 102 -12.69 0.15 10.66
CA TYR A 102 -11.68 0.50 9.67
C TYR A 102 -11.16 -0.73 8.94
N LEU A 103 -10.63 -0.49 7.74
CA LEU A 103 -9.90 -1.45 6.94
C LEU A 103 -8.51 -0.87 6.64
N ASP A 104 -7.48 -1.64 6.97
CA ASP A 104 -6.10 -1.33 6.58
C ASP A 104 -5.73 -2.17 5.35
N VAL A 105 -5.22 -1.48 4.33
CA VAL A 105 -4.82 -2.04 3.04
C VAL A 105 -3.37 -1.64 2.81
N TYR A 106 -2.57 -2.50 2.19
CA TYR A 106 -1.16 -2.24 1.98
C TYR A 106 -0.78 -2.37 0.52
N THR A 107 0.18 -1.56 0.09
CA THR A 107 0.85 -1.66 -1.21
C THR A 107 2.32 -1.28 -1.04
N PHE A 108 3.19 -1.70 -1.96
CA PHE A 108 4.52 -1.12 -2.07
C PHE A 108 4.48 0.03 -3.06
N VAL A 109 5.14 1.14 -2.76
CA VAL A 109 5.42 2.23 -3.69
C VAL A 109 6.92 2.31 -3.89
N HIS A 110 7.37 2.23 -5.14
CA HIS A 110 8.78 2.08 -5.47
C HIS A 110 9.20 2.96 -6.64
N SER A 111 10.49 3.31 -6.69
CA SER A 111 11.08 3.97 -7.86
C SER A 111 11.12 3.01 -9.06
N SER A 112 11.06 3.56 -10.26
CA SER A 112 11.28 2.78 -11.47
C SER A 112 12.78 2.48 -11.68
N TYR A 113 13.09 1.44 -12.43
CA TYR A 113 14.48 1.09 -12.73
C TYR A 113 15.19 2.15 -13.58
N ASP A 114 16.46 2.41 -13.27
CA ASP A 114 17.35 3.45 -13.81
C ASP A 114 16.80 4.89 -13.73
N VAL A 115 15.91 5.16 -12.78
CA VAL A 115 15.65 6.54 -12.34
C VAL A 115 16.93 7.06 -11.67
N GLY A 116 17.43 8.21 -12.14
CA GLY A 116 18.70 8.78 -11.68
C GLY A 116 18.58 9.88 -10.62
N ASN A 117 17.37 10.30 -10.29
CA ASN A 117 17.07 11.40 -9.38
C ASN A 117 16.24 10.92 -8.17
N TYR A 118 16.41 11.58 -7.03
CA TYR A 118 15.57 11.34 -5.87
C TYR A 118 14.18 11.94 -6.09
N GLN A 119 13.13 11.23 -5.68
CA GLN A 119 11.75 11.63 -5.96
C GLN A 119 10.97 11.79 -4.66
N GLY A 120 10.69 13.04 -4.29
CA GLY A 120 9.79 13.33 -3.17
C GLY A 120 8.34 13.27 -3.63
N ILE A 121 7.53 12.44 -2.98
CA ILE A 121 6.10 12.29 -3.31
C ILE A 121 5.23 12.39 -2.06
N ARG A 122 4.07 13.04 -2.21
CA ARG A 122 2.96 12.96 -1.25
C ARG A 122 1.93 11.98 -1.75
N LEU A 123 1.55 11.04 -0.89
CA LEU A 123 0.51 10.08 -1.13
C LEU A 123 -0.79 10.54 -0.49
N SER A 124 -1.89 10.31 -1.19
CA SER A 124 -3.24 10.58 -0.70
C SER A 124 -4.19 9.51 -1.21
N LEU A 125 -4.98 8.93 -0.32
CA LEU A 125 -6.03 7.98 -0.69
C LEU A 125 -7.31 8.77 -0.94
N LYS A 126 -7.78 8.79 -2.19
CA LYS A 126 -9.03 9.45 -2.57
C LYS A 126 -10.21 8.53 -2.28
N SER A 127 -11.11 8.99 -1.42
CA SER A 127 -12.38 8.32 -1.15
C SER A 127 -13.39 8.56 -2.28
N PRO A 128 -14.17 7.55 -2.69
CA PRO A 128 -15.29 7.72 -3.62
C PRO A 128 -16.51 8.39 -2.97
N ALA A 129 -16.56 8.47 -1.63
CA ALA A 129 -17.69 9.02 -0.88
C ALA A 129 -17.20 9.58 0.48
N ASN A 130 -16.82 10.86 0.51
CA ASN A 130 -16.22 11.53 1.68
C ASN A 130 -17.17 11.65 2.89
N GLU A 131 -18.47 11.54 2.65
CA GLU A 131 -19.50 11.47 3.69
C GLU A 131 -19.59 10.10 4.35
N LEU A 132 -19.16 9.03 3.65
CA LEU A 132 -19.15 7.65 4.13
C LEU A 132 -17.81 7.28 4.75
N PHE A 133 -16.71 7.76 4.18
CA PHE A 133 -15.38 7.31 4.55
C PHE A 133 -14.44 8.45 4.92
N GLU A 134 -13.57 8.15 5.85
CA GLU A 134 -12.37 8.91 6.15
C GLU A 134 -11.15 8.07 5.76
N THR A 135 -10.13 8.69 5.17
CA THR A 135 -9.03 7.95 4.54
C THR A 135 -7.67 8.54 4.90
N TYR A 136 -6.71 7.66 5.14
CA TYR A 136 -5.34 8.02 5.52
C TYR A 136 -4.32 7.17 4.78
N THR A 137 -3.11 7.70 4.62
CA THR A 137 -1.94 6.98 4.11
C THR A 137 -0.76 7.16 5.05
N GLU A 138 -0.04 6.09 5.31
CA GLU A 138 1.13 6.08 6.19
C GLU A 138 2.25 5.25 5.56
N PRO A 139 3.44 5.84 5.32
CA PRO A 139 3.71 7.28 5.33
C PRO A 139 2.93 8.04 4.25
N SER A 140 2.59 9.31 4.51
CA SER A 140 1.94 10.20 3.54
C SER A 140 2.92 10.98 2.66
N ASP A 141 4.17 11.12 3.10
CA ASP A 141 5.23 11.81 2.36
C ASP A 141 6.46 10.88 2.38
N ILE A 142 7.01 10.56 1.21
CA ILE A 142 8.19 9.70 1.07
C ILE A 142 9.21 10.30 0.11
N LEU A 143 10.47 9.88 0.27
CA LEU A 143 11.57 10.23 -0.61
C LEU A 143 12.12 8.94 -1.24
N LEU A 144 11.74 8.68 -2.48
CA LEU A 144 12.23 7.53 -3.22
C LEU A 144 13.65 7.77 -3.72
N SER A 145 14.53 6.82 -3.42
CA SER A 145 15.90 6.83 -3.94
C SER A 145 15.96 6.35 -5.40
N PRO A 146 16.94 6.85 -6.19
CA PRO A 146 17.29 6.32 -7.51
C PRO A 146 17.56 4.81 -7.46
N LEU A 147 16.92 4.01 -8.30
CA LEU A 147 17.20 2.56 -8.36
C LEU A 147 18.14 2.23 -9.52
N SER A 148 19.40 1.91 -9.19
CA SER A 148 20.38 1.41 -10.16
C SER A 148 20.45 -0.11 -10.13
N LEU A 149 20.19 -0.77 -11.27
CA LEU A 149 20.33 -2.22 -11.37
C LEU A 149 21.78 -2.73 -11.28
N LYS A 150 22.78 -1.85 -11.30
CA LYS A 150 24.19 -2.25 -11.12
C LYS A 150 24.50 -2.60 -9.67
N SER A 151 23.74 -2.08 -8.71
CA SER A 151 23.93 -2.32 -7.27
C SER A 151 22.61 -2.13 -6.50
N PRO A 152 21.61 -2.96 -6.77
CA PRO A 152 20.29 -2.73 -6.20
C PRO A 152 20.20 -3.00 -4.69
N GLU A 153 20.96 -3.97 -4.18
CA GLU A 153 20.93 -4.38 -2.78
C GLU A 153 21.43 -3.30 -1.81
N THR A 154 22.05 -2.23 -2.33
CA THR A 154 22.65 -1.16 -1.54
C THR A 154 21.92 0.17 -1.64
N THR A 155 20.78 0.22 -2.34
CA THR A 155 20.03 1.48 -2.49
C THR A 155 18.97 1.55 -1.40
N PRO A 156 19.15 2.28 -0.28
CA PRO A 156 18.08 2.41 0.71
C PRO A 156 16.91 3.20 0.13
N ASN A 157 15.70 3.00 0.64
CA ASN A 157 14.53 3.87 0.37
C ASN A 157 14.10 3.94 -1.10
N TRP A 158 14.46 2.98 -1.95
CA TRP A 158 13.93 2.91 -3.31
C TRP A 158 12.49 2.36 -3.36
N THR A 159 12.02 1.78 -2.25
CA THR A 159 10.68 1.26 -2.07
C THR A 159 10.20 1.52 -0.64
N TYR A 160 8.89 1.72 -0.50
CA TYR A 160 8.21 1.92 0.78
C TYR A 160 6.95 1.06 0.82
N ARG A 161 6.69 0.42 1.95
CA ARG A 161 5.37 -0.16 2.23
C ARG A 161 4.43 0.95 2.71
N ILE A 162 3.34 1.13 1.99
CA ILE A 162 2.32 2.15 2.25
C ILE A 162 1.10 1.47 2.86
N LYS A 163 0.73 1.91 4.06
CA LYS A 163 -0.52 1.58 4.72
C LYS A 163 -1.59 2.59 4.31
N MET A 164 -2.71 2.09 3.81
CA MET A 164 -3.91 2.84 3.45
C MET A 164 -5.01 2.46 4.43
N ARG A 165 -5.49 3.42 5.22
CA ARG A 165 -6.57 3.20 6.17
C ARG A 165 -7.85 3.82 5.66
N ILE A 166 -8.94 3.05 5.69
CA ILE A 166 -10.30 3.47 5.34
C ILE A 166 -11.16 3.30 6.59
N ILE A 167 -11.73 4.37 7.10
CA ILE A 167 -12.59 4.37 8.29
C ILE A 167 -14.02 4.69 7.86
N ALA A 168 -14.97 3.84 8.27
CA ALA A 168 -16.39 4.07 8.05
C ALA A 168 -16.89 5.16 9.03
N LYS A 169 -17.30 6.32 8.50
CA LYS A 169 -17.85 7.43 9.31
C LYS A 169 -19.29 7.16 9.77
N LYS A 170 -20.01 6.32 9.02
CA LYS A 170 -21.37 5.84 9.26
C LYS A 170 -21.48 4.41 8.74
N ASP A 171 -22.59 3.75 9.02
CA ASP A 171 -22.90 2.45 8.43
C ASP A 171 -22.85 2.54 6.89
N VAL A 172 -22.02 1.69 6.29
CA VAL A 172 -21.74 1.71 4.86
C VAL A 172 -22.79 0.88 4.13
N PRO A 173 -23.52 1.46 3.16
CA PRO A 173 -24.45 0.72 2.33
C PRO A 173 -23.73 -0.36 1.51
N GLU A 174 -24.50 -1.35 1.05
CA GLU A 174 -23.98 -2.33 0.10
C GLU A 174 -23.60 -1.64 -1.21
N GLY A 175 -22.46 -2.01 -1.77
CA GLY A 175 -21.99 -1.40 -3.00
C GLY A 175 -20.52 -1.63 -3.29
N ARG A 176 -20.11 -1.18 -4.47
CA ARG A 176 -18.73 -1.17 -4.94
C ARG A 176 -18.16 0.24 -4.77
N TYR A 177 -17.11 0.36 -3.97
CA TYR A 177 -16.42 1.61 -3.66
C TYR A 177 -14.97 1.52 -4.15
N VAL A 178 -14.58 2.40 -5.07
CA VAL A 178 -13.22 2.43 -5.63
C VAL A 178 -12.45 3.59 -5.03
N PHE A 179 -11.42 3.28 -4.24
CA PHE A 179 -10.50 4.26 -3.68
C PHE A 179 -9.26 4.33 -4.57
N LYS A 180 -8.69 5.52 -4.72
CA LYS A 180 -7.53 5.72 -5.60
C LYS A 180 -6.37 6.30 -4.83
N LEU A 181 -5.24 5.62 -4.79
CA LEU A 181 -4.01 6.23 -4.30
C LEU A 181 -3.55 7.23 -5.35
N SER A 182 -3.30 8.46 -4.94
CA SER A 182 -2.77 9.52 -5.80
C SER A 182 -1.46 10.01 -5.24
N ALA A 183 -0.48 10.19 -6.11
CA ALA A 183 0.74 10.92 -5.82
C ALA A 183 0.58 12.41 -6.18
N GLY A 184 1.22 13.26 -5.39
CA GLY A 184 1.35 14.69 -5.61
C GLY A 184 2.68 15.20 -5.07
N GLN A 185 2.82 16.52 -5.04
CA GLN A 185 3.99 17.15 -4.42
C GLN A 185 3.94 17.00 -2.89
N PRO A 186 5.08 16.75 -2.23
CA PRO A 186 5.21 16.86 -0.77
C PRO A 186 4.79 18.23 -0.26
N SER A 187 4.53 18.34 1.05
CA SER A 187 4.39 19.66 1.68
C SER A 187 5.63 20.53 1.43
N ALA A 188 5.49 21.86 1.42
CA ALA A 188 6.63 22.76 1.22
C ALA A 188 7.78 22.52 2.22
N GLU A 189 7.41 22.19 3.47
CA GLU A 189 8.35 21.77 4.51
C GLU A 189 9.11 20.50 4.10
N LYS A 190 8.41 19.45 3.66
CA LYS A 190 9.04 18.20 3.21
C LYS A 190 9.85 18.38 1.94
N GLN A 191 9.43 19.23 1.01
CA GLN A 191 10.23 19.56 -0.18
C GLN A 191 11.56 20.21 0.21
N THR A 192 11.54 21.12 1.19
CA THR A 192 12.75 21.78 1.71
C THR A 192 13.65 20.78 2.42
N GLU A 193 13.08 19.93 3.27
CA GLU A 193 13.78 18.83 3.94
C GLU A 193 14.48 17.93 2.92
N TYR A 194 13.75 17.42 1.92
CA TYR A 194 14.29 16.53 0.90
C TYR A 194 15.37 17.21 0.05
N TYR A 195 15.16 18.46 -0.35
CA TYR A 195 16.15 19.23 -1.10
C TYR A 195 17.48 19.38 -0.34
N ASN A 196 17.42 19.51 0.99
CA ASN A 196 18.60 19.61 1.84
C ASN A 196 19.27 18.25 2.11
N MET A 197 18.53 17.15 2.01
CA MET A 197 19.05 15.81 2.30
C MET A 197 19.85 15.19 1.14
N VAL A 198 19.48 15.47 -0.11
CA VAL A 198 20.02 14.78 -1.28
C VAL A 198 20.33 15.73 -2.43
N SER A 199 21.40 15.43 -3.16
CA SER A 199 21.64 16.08 -4.46
C SER A 199 20.73 15.48 -5.52
N ASN A 200 20.38 16.26 -6.56
CA ASN A 200 19.50 15.82 -7.65
C ASN A 200 18.08 15.41 -7.21
N TYR A 201 17.47 16.21 -6.34
CA TYR A 201 16.07 16.08 -5.93
C TYR A 201 15.10 16.52 -7.03
N THR A 202 13.95 15.85 -7.15
CA THR A 202 12.81 16.29 -7.96
C THR A 202 11.50 16.03 -7.20
N SER A 203 10.56 16.96 -7.29
CA SER A 203 9.22 16.76 -6.71
C SER A 203 8.31 16.03 -7.69
N GLY A 204 7.59 15.02 -7.18
CA GLY A 204 6.81 14.07 -7.98
C GLY A 204 5.65 14.65 -8.79
N GLY A 205 5.31 15.93 -8.64
CA GLY A 205 4.27 16.58 -9.43
C GLY A 205 4.61 16.79 -10.92
N LEU A 206 5.88 16.66 -11.29
CA LEU A 206 6.37 16.83 -12.68
C LEU A 206 6.63 15.51 -13.41
N ILE A 207 6.40 14.39 -12.72
CA ILE A 207 6.77 13.05 -13.15
C ILE A 207 5.50 12.35 -13.63
N GLN A 208 5.49 11.79 -14.84
CA GLN A 208 4.28 11.13 -15.38
C GLN A 208 3.86 10.02 -14.41
N PRO A 209 2.67 10.11 -13.79
CA PRO A 209 2.21 9.05 -12.92
C PRO A 209 2.02 7.80 -13.77
N GLY A 210 2.80 6.74 -13.50
CA GLY A 210 2.39 5.39 -13.85
C GLY A 210 1.01 5.10 -13.23
N LYS A 211 0.31 4.06 -13.69
CA LYS A 211 -0.91 3.59 -13.01
C LYS A 211 -0.58 3.38 -11.53
N PHE A 212 -1.17 4.20 -10.67
CA PHE A 212 -0.70 4.35 -9.30
C PHE A 212 -1.14 3.18 -8.45
N PHE A 213 -2.41 3.18 -8.06
CA PHE A 213 -3.01 2.07 -7.36
C PHE A 213 -4.52 2.33 -7.28
N ASP A 214 -5.31 1.38 -7.76
CA ASP A 214 -6.77 1.37 -7.57
C ASP A 214 -7.13 0.30 -6.52
N PHE A 215 -7.82 0.71 -5.48
CA PHE A 215 -8.34 -0.16 -4.44
C PHE A 215 -9.85 -0.33 -4.61
N VAL A 216 -10.33 -1.58 -4.69
CA VAL A 216 -11.77 -1.85 -4.82
C VAL A 216 -12.30 -2.51 -3.55
N LEU A 217 -13.21 -1.83 -2.88
CA LEU A 217 -13.97 -2.35 -1.75
C LEU A 217 -15.35 -2.79 -2.23
N TYR A 218 -15.71 -4.03 -1.97
CA TYR A 218 -17.06 -4.54 -2.10
C TYR A 218 -17.67 -4.68 -0.71
N ALA A 219 -18.64 -3.82 -0.39
CA ALA A 219 -19.39 -3.89 0.86
C ALA A 219 -20.67 -4.70 0.67
N TYR A 220 -20.87 -5.71 1.53
CA TYR A 220 -22.07 -6.56 1.56
C TYR A 220 -22.71 -6.50 2.96
N LYS A 221 -24.00 -6.84 3.10
CA LYS A 221 -24.64 -7.00 4.41
C LYS A 221 -24.28 -8.31 5.10
#